data_AF-C6T2D4-F1
#
_entry.id   AF-C6T2D4-F1
#
_cell.length_a   1.000
_cell.length_b   1.000
_cell.length_c   1.000
_cell.angle_alpha   90.00
_cell.angle_beta   90.00
_cell.angle_gamma   90.00
#
_symmetry.space_group_name_H-M   'P 1'
#
loop_
_entity.id
_entity.type
_entity.pdbx_description
1 polymer ?
#
loop_
_entity_poly.entity_id
_entity_poly.type
_entity_poly.pdbx_seq_one_letter_code
_entity_poly.pdbx_strand_id
1 'polypeptide(L)' 'MEFLLSLAEEEQVILVGHSFGGLCISVAMELFPTKIAAAVFVSAWLPSPDLNYLDLLQEVYILAILFC' A
#
# COMPACT_ATOMS: atom_id res chain seq x y z
N MET A 1 -9.16 5.81 -7.52
CA MET A 1 -10.11 5.02 -6.70
C MET A 1 -11.44 4.72 -7.37
N GLU A 2 -11.79 5.38 -8.48
CA GLU A 2 -13.03 5.11 -9.23
C GLU A 2 -13.26 3.63 -9.56
N PHE A 3 -12.19 2.88 -9.85
CA PHE A 3 -12.27 1.43 -10.04
C PHE A 3 -12.91 0.69 -8.86
N LEU A 4 -12.44 0.92 -7.63
CA LEU A 4 -12.99 0.25 -6.44
C LEU A 4 -14.43 0.66 -6.13
N LEU A 5 -14.78 1.91 -6.47
CA LEU A 5 -16.16 2.42 -6.36
C LEU A 5 -17.10 1.76 -7.38
N SER A 6 -16.59 1.34 -8.53
CA SER A 6 -17.40 0.68 -9.57
C SER A 6 -17.68 -0.81 -9.32
N LEU A 7 -17.01 -1.43 -8.35
CA LEU A 7 -17.22 -2.85 -8.02
C LEU A 7 -18.59 -3.07 -7.37
N ALA A 8 -19.27 -4.15 -7.72
CA ALA A 8 -20.49 -4.60 -7.04
C ALA A 8 -20.20 -4.97 -5.57
N GLU A 9 -21.23 -5.00 -4.71
CA GLU A 9 -21.05 -5.15 -3.25
C GLU A 9 -20.39 -6.48 -2.87
N GLU A 10 -20.66 -7.53 -3.61
CA GLU A 10 -20.12 -8.88 -3.42
C GLU A 10 -18.76 -9.10 -4.10
N GLU A 11 -18.31 -8.15 -4.94
CA GLU A 11 -17.04 -8.26 -5.64
C GLU A 11 -15.88 -7.80 -4.77
N GLN A 12 -14.85 -8.65 -4.73
CA GLN A 12 -13.59 -8.34 -4.06
C GLN A 12 -12.41 -8.52 -5.01
N VAL A 13 -11.37 -7.73 -4.77
CA VAL A 13 -10.13 -7.79 -5.55
C VAL A 13 -8.93 -8.10 -4.66
N ILE A 14 -7.87 -8.60 -5.29
CA ILE A 14 -6.53 -8.67 -4.68
C ILE A 14 -5.74 -7.48 -5.22
N LEU A 15 -5.31 -6.59 -4.33
CA LEU A 15 -4.45 -5.47 -4.70
C LEU A 15 -3.00 -5.89 -4.64
N VAL A 16 -2.22 -5.53 -5.66
CA VAL A 16 -0.77 -5.79 -5.70
C VAL A 16 -0.05 -4.46 -5.87
N GLY A 17 0.67 -4.06 -4.82
CA GLY A 17 1.44 -2.81 -4.77
C GLY A 17 2.93 -3.12 -4.90
N HIS A 18 3.60 -2.45 -5.84
CA HIS A 18 5.05 -2.55 -6.02
C HIS A 18 5.74 -1.23 -5.63
N SER A 19 6.84 -1.30 -4.87
CA SER A 19 7.60 -0.12 -4.44
C SER A 19 6.70 0.91 -3.73
N PHE A 20 6.70 2.16 -4.19
CA PHE A 20 5.81 3.22 -3.70
C PHE A 20 4.33 2.86 -3.78
N GLY A 21 3.95 1.98 -4.71
CA GLY A 21 2.57 1.49 -4.86
C GLY A 21 2.01 0.81 -3.62
N GLY A 22 2.86 0.34 -2.70
CA GLY A 22 2.45 -0.16 -1.39
C GLY A 22 1.66 0.86 -0.58
N LEU A 23 2.10 2.14 -0.55
CA LEU A 23 1.35 3.21 0.10
C LEU A 23 -0.03 3.42 -0.52
N CYS A 24 -0.10 3.40 -1.85
CA CYS A 24 -1.35 3.60 -2.57
C CYS A 24 -2.39 2.52 -2.23
N ILE A 25 -1.96 1.26 -2.16
CA ILE A 25 -2.87 0.16 -1.83
C ILE A 25 -3.22 0.14 -0.34
N SER A 26 -2.34 0.59 0.56
CA SER A 26 -2.68 0.76 1.98
C SER A 26 -3.78 1.80 2.19
N VAL A 27 -3.74 2.93 1.46
CA VAL A 27 -4.85 3.90 1.48
C VAL A 27 -6.15 3.29 0.94
N ALA A 28 -6.06 2.48 -0.12
CA ALA A 28 -7.23 1.79 -0.65
C ALA A 28 -7.82 0.78 0.35
N MET A 29 -6.99 0.09 1.13
CA MET A 29 -7.42 -0.84 2.19
C MET A 29 -8.23 -0.14 3.29
N GLU A 30 -7.79 1.04 3.73
CA GLU A 30 -8.51 1.82 4.75
C GLU A 30 -9.86 2.34 4.23
N LEU A 31 -9.93 2.74 2.97
CA LEU A 31 -11.13 3.33 2.39
C LEU A 31 -12.15 2.29 1.89
N PHE A 32 -11.69 1.11 1.47
CA PHE A 32 -12.53 0.07 0.87
C PHE A 32 -12.27 -1.33 1.47
N PRO A 33 -12.30 -1.49 2.80
CA PRO A 33 -11.89 -2.74 3.45
C PRO A 33 -12.75 -3.95 3.04
N THR A 34 -14.02 -3.73 2.66
CA THR A 34 -14.92 -4.81 2.21
C THR A 34 -14.70 -5.23 0.77
N LYS A 35 -14.06 -4.39 -0.06
CA LYS A 35 -13.80 -4.63 -1.49
C LYS A 35 -12.45 -5.31 -1.75
N ILE A 36 -11.64 -5.50 -0.71
CA ILE A 36 -10.27 -6.02 -0.84
C ILE A 36 -10.17 -7.34 -0.09
N ALA A 37 -10.08 -8.44 -0.83
CA ALA A 37 -9.93 -9.78 -0.26
C ALA A 37 -8.52 -9.99 0.33
N ALA A 38 -7.51 -9.43 -0.34
CA ALA A 38 -6.12 -9.46 0.12
C ALA A 38 -5.31 -8.31 -0.51
N ALA A 39 -4.20 -7.97 0.14
CA ALA A 39 -3.22 -7.02 -0.37
C ALA A 39 -1.83 -7.68 -0.40
N VAL A 40 -1.13 -7.53 -1.52
CA VAL A 40 0.20 -8.09 -1.77
C VAL A 40 1.18 -6.95 -1.99
N PHE A 41 2.26 -6.95 -1.20
CA PHE A 41 3.29 -5.93 -1.21
C PHE A 41 4.57 -6.52 -1.81
N VAL A 42 4.93 -6.09 -3.02
CA VAL A 42 6.09 -6.60 -3.75
C VAL A 42 7.20 -5.56 -3.70
N SER A 43 8.24 -5.82 -2.89
CA SER A 43 9.32 -4.86 -2.63
C SER A 43 8.77 -3.44 -2.43
N ALA A 44 7.73 -3.34 -1.62
CA ALA A 44 6.86 -2.18 -1.51
C ALA A 44 6.83 -1.64 -0.09
N TRP A 45 6.45 -0.38 0.05
CA TRP A 45 6.32 0.26 1.35
C TRP A 45 5.02 -0.18 2.01
N LEU A 46 5.12 -0.68 3.25
CA LEU A 46 4.00 -1.15 4.04
C LEU A 46 3.88 -0.29 5.30
N PRO A 47 3.05 0.77 5.30
CA PRO A 47 2.77 1.53 6.51
C PRO A 47 1.99 0.67 7.50
N SER A 48 2.23 0.91 8.79
CA SER A 48 1.49 0.30 9.90
C SER A 48 1.32 1.31 11.03
N PRO A 49 0.46 1.03 12.03
CA PRO A 49 0.31 1.93 13.18
C PRO A 49 1.63 2.28 13.89
N ASP A 50 2.60 1.35 13.89
CA ASP A 50 3.92 1.52 14.52
C ASP A 50 5.02 1.93 13.52
N LEU A 51 4.69 2.06 12.23
CA LEU A 51 5.63 2.41 11.17
C LEU A 51 4.97 3.42 10.21
N ASN A 52 5.19 4.70 10.47
CA ASN A 52 4.53 5.77 9.74
C ASN A 52 5.29 6.15 8.46
N TYR A 53 4.70 7.06 7.68
CA TYR A 53 5.27 7.49 6.40
C TYR A 53 6.67 8.11 6.52
N LEU A 54 6.94 8.88 7.59
CA LEU A 54 8.25 9.50 7.80
C LEU A 54 9.32 8.46 8.13
N ASP A 55 8.96 7.42 8.90
CA ASP A 55 9.88 6.33 9.22
C ASP A 55 10.28 5.57 7.93
N LEU A 56 9.30 5.25 7.07
CA LEU A 56 9.54 4.63 5.77
C LEU A 56 10.42 5.46 4.84
N LEU A 57 10.22 6.79 4.82
CA LEU A 57 11.08 7.69 4.05
C LEU A 57 12.50 7.75 4.59
N GLN A 58 12.66 7.72 5.92
CA GLN A 58 13.98 7.67 6.53
C GLN A 58 14.74 6.41 6.15
N GLU A 59 14.09 5.24 6.16
CA GLU A 59 14.71 3.99 5.71
C GLU A 59 15.18 4.09 4.26
N VAL A 60 14.34 4.61 3.36
CA VAL A 60 14.70 4.77 1.94
C VAL A 60 15.85 5.76 1.76
N TYR A 61 15.86 6.84 2.52
CA TYR A 61 16.94 7.83 2.49
C TYR A 61 18.26 7.25 3.02
N ILE A 62 18.21 6.47 4.11
CA ILE A 62 19.36 5.76 4.66
C ILE A 62 19.90 4.75 3.64
N LEU A 63 19.02 3.96 3.01
CA LEU A 63 19.42 3.04 1.95
C LEU A 63 20.04 3.81 0.77
N ALA A 64 19.45 4.93 0.36
CA ALA A 64 19.98 5.75 -0.73
C ALA A 64 21.38 6.31 -0.43
N ILE A 65 21.67 6.66 0.83
CA ILE A 65 23.01 7.14 1.24
C ILE A 65 24.02 5.99 1.38
N LEU A 66 23.60 4.83 1.90
CA LEU A 66 24.51 3.70 2.15
C LEU A 66 24.97 2.99 0.87
N PHE A 67 24.23 3.14 -0.24
CA PHE A 67 24.53 2.51 -1.53
C PHE A 67 25.01 3.49 -2.62
N CYS A 68 25.29 4.75 -2.27
CA CYS A 68 25.89 5.77 -3.15
C CYS A 68 27.36 6.00 -2.76
#